data_AF-J0P263-F1
#
_entry.id   AF-J0P263-F1
#
_cell.length_a   1.000
_cell.length_b   1.000
_cell.length_c   1.000
_cell.angle_alpha   90.00
_cell.angle_beta   90.00
_cell.angle_gamma   90.00
#
_symmetry.space_group_name_H-M   'P 1'
#
loop_
_entity.id
_entity.type
_entity.pdbx_description
1 polymer ?
#
loop_
_entity_poly.entity_id
_entity_poly.type
_entity_poly.pdbx_seq_one_letter_code
_entity_poly.pdbx_strand_id
1 'polypeptide(L)'
;MGKQIDAEQLRGLLLPLGFIEEQGTKEEALVFWRRLENRDLRSPFAFSHVRASLDQYVFRLEAWNQGRLKKAAKADLIVLESPEDLEPYKEIILEKSRAAAEQLPAFIGFFAQQMQALEEEKLSSPIYKAALKNLELMAQAANQVDLE
;
A
#
# COMPACT_ATOMS: atom_id res chain seq x y z
N MET A 1 -26.46 -7.75 -10.23
CA MET A 1 -25.37 -8.23 -9.35
C MET A 1 -24.08 -7.65 -9.90
N GLY A 2 -23.38 -6.83 -9.12
CA GLY A 2 -22.08 -6.28 -9.53
C GLY A 2 -21.06 -7.40 -9.70
N LYS A 3 -20.15 -7.25 -10.67
CA LYS A 3 -19.04 -8.20 -10.83
C LYS A 3 -18.17 -8.13 -9.58
N GLN A 4 -17.91 -9.28 -8.96
CA GLN A 4 -16.92 -9.36 -7.90
C GLN A 4 -15.53 -9.35 -8.50
N ILE A 5 -14.56 -8.77 -7.79
CA ILE A 5 -13.17 -8.90 -8.22
C ILE A 5 -12.69 -10.34 -8.04
N ASP A 6 -12.08 -10.87 -9.08
CA ASP A 6 -11.47 -12.20 -9.10
C ASP A 6 -9.94 -12.13 -9.17
N ALA A 7 -9.33 -13.32 -9.07
CA ALA A 7 -7.89 -13.48 -9.04
C ALA A 7 -7.21 -13.03 -10.34
N GLU A 8 -7.83 -13.30 -11.50
CA GLU A 8 -7.26 -12.97 -12.81
C GLU A 8 -7.28 -11.46 -13.04
N GLN A 9 -8.37 -10.80 -12.67
CA GLN A 9 -8.48 -9.35 -12.72
C GLN A 9 -7.42 -8.68 -11.85
N LEU A 10 -7.20 -9.16 -10.61
CA LEU A 10 -6.15 -8.63 -9.75
C LEU A 10 -4.75 -8.85 -10.33
N ARG A 11 -4.46 -10.03 -10.86
CA ARG A 11 -3.18 -10.30 -11.53
C ARG A 11 -2.96 -9.35 -12.72
N GLY A 12 -4.00 -9.14 -13.52
CA GLY A 12 -3.96 -8.20 -14.66
C GLY A 12 -3.72 -6.76 -14.24
N LEU A 13 -4.13 -6.36 -13.04
CA LEU A 13 -3.89 -5.01 -12.50
C LEU A 13 -2.52 -4.88 -11.83
N LEU A 14 -2.10 -5.86 -11.04
CA LEU A 14 -0.96 -5.73 -10.13
C LEU A 14 0.36 -6.22 -10.74
N LEU A 15 0.36 -7.31 -11.51
CA LEU A 15 1.59 -7.87 -12.08
C LEU A 15 2.29 -6.91 -13.06
N PRO A 16 1.58 -6.20 -13.97
CA PRO A 16 2.22 -5.20 -14.83
C PRO A 16 2.84 -4.04 -14.07
N LEU A 17 2.38 -3.81 -12.83
CA LEU A 17 2.92 -2.79 -11.93
C LEU A 17 4.11 -3.30 -11.12
N GLY A 18 4.64 -4.48 -11.40
CA GLY A 18 5.82 -5.03 -10.73
C GLY A 18 5.54 -5.63 -9.35
N PHE A 19 4.27 -5.91 -9.03
CA PHE A 19 3.96 -6.73 -7.86
C PHE A 19 4.32 -8.19 -8.12
N ILE A 20 4.73 -8.88 -7.06
CA ILE A 20 5.03 -10.30 -7.03
C ILE A 20 3.90 -10.97 -6.26
N GLU A 21 3.31 -12.02 -6.85
CA GLU A 21 2.30 -12.85 -6.19
C GLU A 21 2.97 -13.82 -5.21
N GLU A 22 2.37 -13.96 -4.04
CA GLU A 22 2.78 -14.89 -2.99
C GLU A 22 1.63 -15.85 -2.67
N GLN A 23 1.96 -17.04 -2.18
CA GLN A 23 0.92 -17.95 -1.68
C GLN A 23 0.23 -17.30 -0.47
N GLY A 24 -1.06 -17.07 -0.63
CA GLY A 24 -1.92 -16.59 0.43
C GLY A 24 -2.14 -17.61 1.55
N THR A 25 -2.74 -17.17 2.65
CA THR A 25 -3.20 -18.03 3.74
C THR A 25 -4.64 -18.50 3.49
N LYS A 26 -5.23 -19.24 4.45
CA LYS A 26 -6.68 -19.51 4.40
C LYS A 26 -7.52 -18.24 4.57
N GLU A 27 -6.97 -17.24 5.25
CA GLU A 27 -7.65 -15.99 5.57
C GLU A 27 -7.47 -14.97 4.43
N GLU A 28 -6.31 -14.95 3.79
CA GLU A 28 -6.03 -14.12 2.62
C GLU A 28 -5.78 -15.01 1.41
N ALA A 29 -6.79 -15.16 0.57
CA ALA A 29 -6.75 -16.09 -0.56
C ALA A 29 -5.70 -15.71 -1.62
N LEU A 30 -5.38 -14.42 -1.75
CA LEU A 30 -4.34 -13.92 -2.65
C LEU A 30 -3.58 -12.78 -1.98
N VAL A 31 -2.26 -12.82 -2.09
CA VAL A 31 -1.37 -11.77 -1.59
C VAL A 31 -0.39 -11.40 -2.69
N PHE A 32 -0.18 -10.11 -2.85
CA PHE A 32 0.80 -9.52 -3.74
C PHE A 32 1.66 -8.53 -2.97
N TRP A 33 2.92 -8.38 -3.32
CA TRP A 33 3.76 -7.36 -2.73
C TRP A 33 4.69 -6.72 -3.75
N ARG A 34 5.06 -5.47 -3.51
CA ARG A 34 6.06 -4.73 -4.28
C ARG A 34 6.99 -3.99 -3.33
N ARG A 35 8.29 -4.06 -3.61
CA ARG A 35 9.29 -3.19 -2.99
C ARG A 35 9.55 -2.01 -3.90
N LEU A 36 9.72 -0.84 -3.31
CA LEU A 36 10.01 0.40 -4.03
C LEU A 36 11.30 1.00 -3.48
N GLU A 37 12.08 1.56 -4.38
CA GLU A 37 13.33 2.23 -4.00
C GLU A 37 13.07 3.67 -3.56
N ASN A 38 12.50 3.84 -2.36
CA ASN A 38 12.31 5.15 -1.76
C ASN A 38 13.40 5.46 -0.73
N ARG A 39 13.92 6.69 -0.76
CA ARG A 39 14.99 7.17 0.13
C ARG A 39 14.51 8.20 1.14
N ASP A 40 13.27 8.66 1.07
CA ASP A 40 12.75 9.62 2.04
C ASP A 40 12.33 8.92 3.33
N LEU A 41 13.19 9.07 4.35
CA LEU A 41 12.96 8.50 5.67
C LEU A 41 12.17 9.45 6.60
N ARG A 42 11.78 10.63 6.11
CA ARG A 42 11.16 11.68 6.92
C ARG A 42 9.64 11.56 6.96
N SER A 43 9.04 11.00 5.92
CA SER A 43 7.58 10.86 5.80
C SER A 43 7.13 9.41 5.98
N PRO A 44 6.08 9.11 6.77
CA PRO A 44 5.47 7.77 6.79
C PRO A 44 4.95 7.36 5.42
N PHE A 45 4.43 8.32 4.65
CA PHE A 45 3.78 8.09 3.35
C PHE A 45 4.76 7.92 2.19
N ALA A 46 6.06 8.05 2.46
CA ALA A 46 7.12 7.72 1.50
C ALA A 46 7.33 6.19 1.48
N PHE A 47 6.35 5.47 0.95
CA PHE A 47 6.30 4.01 1.03
C PHE A 47 7.47 3.36 0.29
N SER A 48 8.00 2.30 0.89
CA SER A 48 9.08 1.47 0.33
C SER A 48 8.66 0.00 0.20
N HIS A 49 7.55 -0.38 0.81
CA HIS A 49 6.95 -1.71 0.71
C HIS A 49 5.43 -1.56 0.65
N VAL A 50 4.82 -2.22 -0.33
CA VAL A 50 3.38 -2.21 -0.55
C VAL A 50 2.91 -3.64 -0.66
N ARG A 51 1.80 -3.94 -0.01
CA ARG A 51 1.15 -5.24 0.02
C ARG A 51 -0.29 -5.06 -0.43
N ALA A 52 -0.75 -5.91 -1.34
CA ALA A 52 -2.14 -6.00 -1.72
C ALA A 52 -2.66 -7.39 -1.35
N SER A 53 -3.75 -7.48 -0.62
CA SER A 53 -4.36 -8.76 -0.27
C SER A 53 -5.83 -8.79 -0.63
N LEU A 54 -6.32 -9.99 -0.96
CA LEU A 54 -7.72 -10.26 -1.23
C LEU A 54 -8.16 -11.42 -0.34
N ASP A 55 -9.10 -11.14 0.56
CA ASP A 55 -9.77 -12.15 1.35
C ASP A 55 -11.15 -12.51 0.73
N GLN A 56 -12.02 -13.15 1.51
CA GLN A 56 -13.35 -13.55 1.05
C GLN A 56 -14.28 -12.35 0.77
N TYR A 57 -14.00 -11.19 1.34
CA TYR A 57 -14.93 -10.05 1.40
C TYR A 57 -14.32 -8.75 0.90
N VAL A 58 -13.02 -8.52 1.12
CA VAL A 58 -12.36 -7.26 0.86
C VAL A 58 -11.01 -7.41 0.16
N PHE A 59 -10.72 -6.41 -0.66
CA PHE A 59 -9.40 -6.10 -1.16
C PHE A 59 -8.78 -5.02 -0.28
N ARG A 60 -7.53 -5.24 0.16
CA ARG A 60 -6.74 -4.28 0.92
C ARG A 60 -5.47 -3.93 0.17
N LEU A 61 -5.10 -2.65 0.23
CA LEU A 61 -3.80 -2.15 -0.17
C LEU A 61 -3.16 -1.48 1.04
N GLU A 62 -2.04 -2.03 1.48
CA GLU A 62 -1.34 -1.66 2.71
C GLU A 62 0.10 -1.26 2.36
N ALA A 63 0.66 -0.31 3.10
CA ALA A 63 2.00 0.17 2.81
C ALA A 63 2.81 0.55 4.05
N TRP A 64 4.13 0.46 3.94
CA TRP A 64 5.09 0.80 4.98
C TRP A 64 6.27 1.58 4.40
N ASN A 65 6.83 2.48 5.22
CA ASN A 65 8.17 3.02 5.02
C ASN A 65 9.18 2.22 5.86
N GLN A 66 9.64 1.08 5.31
CA GLN A 66 10.57 0.19 6.01
C GLN A 66 11.91 0.88 6.35
N GLY A 67 12.35 1.83 5.53
CA GLY A 67 13.58 2.58 5.79
C GLY A 67 13.47 3.39 7.08
N ARG A 68 12.33 4.07 7.28
CA ARG A 68 12.02 4.81 8.49
C ARG A 68 11.94 3.89 9.71
N LEU A 69 11.29 2.74 9.58
CA LEU A 69 11.18 1.75 10.67
C LEU A 69 12.53 1.18 11.07
N LYS A 70 13.35 0.78 10.09
CA LYS A 70 14.73 0.32 10.34
C LYS A 70 15.55 1.38 11.06
N LYS A 71 15.37 2.67 10.72
CA LYS A 71 16.08 3.77 11.38
C LYS A 71 15.59 3.98 12.81
N ALA A 72 14.28 3.89 13.06
CA ALA A 72 13.71 3.99 14.40
C ALA A 72 14.15 2.84 15.30
N ALA A 73 14.15 1.60 14.79
CA ALA A 73 14.61 0.42 15.51
C ALA A 73 16.10 0.52 15.86
N LYS A 74 16.95 0.96 14.91
CA LYS A 74 18.38 1.19 15.15
C LYS A 74 18.68 2.31 16.16
N ALA A 75 17.72 3.19 16.42
CA ALA A 75 17.84 4.27 17.37
C ALA A 75 17.18 3.92 18.72
N ASP A 76 16.80 2.66 18.93
CA ASP A 76 16.11 2.15 20.12
C ASP A 76 14.80 2.91 20.44
N LEU A 77 14.18 3.52 19.41
CA LEU A 77 12.90 4.23 19.54
C LEU A 77 11.70 3.28 19.48
N ILE A 78 11.90 2.12 18.86
CA ILE A 78 10.89 1.07 18.72
C ILE A 78 11.58 -0.27 18.98
N VAL A 79 10.86 -1.20 19.59
CA VAL A 79 11.31 -2.59 19.77
C VAL A 79 10.40 -3.45 18.90
N LEU A 80 10.99 -4.28 18.06
CA LEU A 80 10.28 -5.19 17.16
C LEU A 80 10.62 -6.62 17.60
N GLU A 81 9.76 -7.23 18.41
CA GLU A 81 9.91 -8.59 18.91
C GLU A 81 9.08 -9.59 18.10
N SER A 82 8.05 -9.09 17.42
CA SER A 82 7.05 -9.85 16.71
C SER A 82 6.56 -9.12 15.44
N PRO A 83 6.00 -9.83 14.44
CA PRO A 83 5.40 -9.20 13.26
C PRO A 83 4.30 -8.17 13.62
N GLU A 84 3.57 -8.40 14.71
CA GLU A 84 2.50 -7.54 15.22
C GLU A 84 3.00 -6.15 15.60
N ASP A 85 4.27 -6.02 15.99
CA ASP A 85 4.88 -4.73 16.31
C ASP A 85 5.02 -3.81 15.08
N LEU A 86 4.86 -4.35 13.86
CA LEU A 86 4.85 -3.57 12.62
C LEU A 86 3.47 -2.99 12.29
N GLU A 87 2.39 -3.51 12.89
CA GLU A 87 1.03 -3.10 12.55
C GLU A 87 0.73 -1.62 12.83
N PRO A 88 1.16 -1.02 13.94
CA PRO A 88 0.96 0.41 14.18
C PRO A 88 1.64 1.33 13.17
N TYR A 89 2.54 0.78 12.35
CA TYR A 89 3.30 1.52 11.32
C TYR A 89 2.84 1.24 9.90
N LYS A 90 1.78 0.43 9.76
CA LYS A 90 1.11 0.15 8.52
C LYS A 90 0.16 1.30 8.19
N GLU A 91 0.18 1.72 6.94
CA GLU A 91 -0.84 2.62 6.40
C GLU A 91 -1.78 1.82 5.50
N ILE A 92 -3.07 1.82 5.82
CA ILE A 92 -4.10 1.34 4.88
C ILE A 92 -4.31 2.42 3.83
N ILE A 93 -4.09 2.10 2.56
CA ILE A 93 -4.20 3.03 1.43
C ILE A 93 -5.54 2.87 0.73
N LEU A 94 -6.05 1.65 0.71
CA LEU A 94 -7.34 1.34 0.13
C LEU A 94 -7.90 0.08 0.81
N GLU A 95 -9.15 0.16 1.24
CA GLU A 95 -9.94 -1.00 1.60
C GLU A 95 -11.27 -0.94 0.84
N LYS A 96 -11.58 -1.98 0.08
CA LYS A 96 -12.80 -2.05 -0.72
C LYS A 96 -13.40 -3.45 -0.70
N SER A 97 -14.73 -3.52 -0.59
CA SER A 97 -15.45 -4.78 -0.79
C SER A 97 -15.18 -5.35 -2.18
N ARG A 98 -15.16 -6.68 -2.30
CA ARG A 98 -15.06 -7.38 -3.59
C ARG A 98 -16.12 -6.97 -4.60
N ALA A 99 -17.28 -6.50 -4.14
CA ALA A 99 -18.35 -5.99 -4.98
C ALA A 99 -18.02 -4.64 -5.67
N ALA A 100 -16.99 -3.92 -5.22
CA ALA A 100 -16.55 -2.65 -5.79
C ALA A 100 -15.49 -2.81 -6.89
N ALA A 101 -15.51 -3.94 -7.62
CA ALA A 101 -14.51 -4.29 -8.63
C ALA A 101 -14.30 -3.22 -9.71
N GLU A 102 -15.36 -2.51 -10.08
CA GLU A 102 -15.33 -1.49 -11.13
C GLU A 102 -14.49 -0.25 -10.76
N GLN A 103 -14.32 0.02 -9.46
CA GLN A 103 -13.54 1.18 -8.99
C GLN A 103 -12.05 0.86 -8.81
N LEU A 104 -11.72 -0.42 -8.61
CA LEU A 104 -10.36 -0.86 -8.27
C LEU A 104 -9.31 -0.48 -9.32
N PRO A 105 -9.53 -0.62 -10.63
CA PRO A 105 -8.56 -0.22 -11.64
C PRO A 105 -8.16 1.26 -11.55
N ALA A 106 -9.12 2.15 -11.31
CA ALA A 106 -8.87 3.58 -11.22
C ALA A 106 -8.03 3.92 -9.98
N PHE A 107 -8.38 3.35 -8.81
CA PHE A 107 -7.62 3.56 -7.59
C PHE A 107 -6.20 3.00 -7.67
N ILE A 108 -6.05 1.76 -8.15
CA ILE A 108 -4.74 1.12 -8.30
C ILE A 108 -3.89 1.89 -9.32
N GLY A 109 -4.47 2.32 -10.44
CA GLY A 109 -3.78 3.12 -11.44
C GLY A 109 -3.29 4.46 -10.89
N PHE A 110 -4.15 5.18 -10.16
CA PHE A 110 -3.77 6.44 -9.53
C PHE A 110 -2.67 6.25 -8.48
N PHE A 111 -2.80 5.24 -7.62
CA PHE A 111 -1.79 4.89 -6.62
C PHE A 111 -0.44 4.59 -7.30
N ALA A 112 -0.44 3.77 -8.35
CA ALA A 112 0.77 3.40 -9.07
C ALA A 112 1.50 4.61 -9.66
N GLN A 113 0.76 5.59 -10.20
CA GLN A 113 1.34 6.85 -10.68
C GLN A 113 2.03 7.63 -9.55
N GLN A 114 1.43 7.67 -8.36
CA GLN A 114 2.06 8.35 -7.22
C GLN A 114 3.32 7.62 -6.77
N MET A 115 3.29 6.29 -6.74
CA MET A 115 4.44 5.47 -6.39
C MET A 115 5.60 5.65 -7.38
N GLN A 116 5.30 5.66 -8.67
CA GLN A 116 6.29 5.92 -9.71
C GLN A 116 6.95 7.30 -9.53
N ALA A 117 6.13 8.34 -9.27
CA ALA A 117 6.65 9.66 -8.99
C ALA A 117 7.58 9.67 -7.75
N LEU A 118 7.30 8.89 -6.71
CA LEU A 118 8.20 8.78 -5.56
C LEU A 118 9.55 8.11 -5.87
N GLU A 119 9.62 7.23 -6.87
CA GLU A 119 10.85 6.53 -7.27
C GLU A 119 11.71 7.34 -8.25
N GLU A 120 11.07 8.02 -9.21
CA GLU A 120 11.76 8.68 -10.31
C GLU A 120 12.14 10.13 -10.02
N GLU A 121 11.36 10.82 -9.18
CA GLU A 121 11.53 12.25 -8.93
C GLU A 121 12.49 12.54 -7.78
N LYS A 122 13.16 13.70 -7.88
CA LYS A 122 13.95 14.23 -6.76
C LYS A 122 13.03 14.63 -5.61
N LEU A 123 13.44 14.35 -4.36
CA LEU A 123 12.68 14.69 -3.14
C LEU A 123 12.24 16.17 -3.05
N SER A 124 13.02 17.08 -3.64
CA SER A 124 12.73 18.51 -3.64
C SER A 124 11.74 18.93 -4.72
N SER A 125 11.44 18.06 -5.70
CA SER A 125 10.62 18.40 -6.86
C SER A 125 9.15 18.63 -6.45
N PRO A 126 8.43 19.52 -7.15
CA PRO A 126 7.00 19.71 -6.91
C PRO A 126 6.19 18.44 -7.15
N ILE A 127 6.60 17.61 -8.13
CA ILE A 127 5.93 16.35 -8.49
C ILE A 127 6.04 15.35 -7.34
N TYR A 128 7.25 15.17 -6.78
CA TYR A 128 7.47 14.31 -5.62
C TYR A 128 6.59 14.73 -4.43
N LYS A 129 6.57 16.03 -4.11
CA LYS A 129 5.78 16.57 -3.01
C LYS A 129 4.28 16.39 -3.22
N ALA A 130 3.80 16.56 -4.45
CA ALA A 130 2.41 16.34 -4.81
C ALA A 130 2.03 14.86 -4.68
N ALA A 131 2.87 13.95 -5.20
CA ALA A 131 2.65 12.51 -5.07
C ALA A 131 2.59 12.06 -3.61
N LEU A 132 3.51 12.56 -2.78
CA LEU A 132 3.52 12.26 -1.35
C LEU A 132 2.23 12.73 -0.65
N LYS A 133 1.78 13.96 -0.96
CA LYS A 133 0.53 14.50 -0.43
C LYS A 133 -0.69 13.70 -0.89
N ASN A 134 -0.71 13.25 -2.14
CA ASN A 134 -1.79 12.43 -2.66
C ASN A 134 -1.86 11.07 -1.93
N LEU A 135 -0.71 10.44 -1.69
CA LEU A 135 -0.64 9.20 -0.93
C LEU A 135 -1.09 9.36 0.53
N GLU A 136 -0.70 10.47 1.16
CA GLU A 136 -1.20 10.85 2.48
C GLU A 136 -2.74 11.00 2.49
N LEU A 137 -3.31 11.69 1.50
CA LEU A 137 -4.76 11.86 1.41
C LEU A 137 -5.49 10.53 1.17
N MET A 138 -4.91 9.63 0.38
CA MET A 138 -5.46 8.28 0.18
C MET A 138 -5.46 7.49 1.49
N ALA A 139 -4.34 7.50 2.22
CA ALA A 139 -4.24 6.85 3.51
C ALA A 139 -5.25 7.45 4.51
N GLN A 140 -5.33 8.77 4.62
CA GLN A 140 -6.30 9.43 5.49
C GLN A 140 -7.74 9.05 5.13
N ALA A 141 -8.10 9.04 3.86
CA ALA A 141 -9.45 8.68 3.42
C ALA A 141 -9.79 7.22 3.74
N ALA A 142 -8.83 6.30 3.64
CA ALA A 142 -9.04 4.89 3.97
C ALA A 142 -9.18 4.65 5.49
N ASN A 143 -8.46 5.41 6.32
CA ASN A 143 -8.47 5.26 7.78
C ASN A 143 -9.53 6.13 8.49
N GLN A 144 -10.23 7.02 7.77
CA GLN A 144 -11.34 7.83 8.32
C GLN A 144 -12.64 7.06 8.54
N VAL A 145 -12.70 5.77 8.17
CA VAL A 145 -13.92 4.94 8.27
C VAL A 145 -14.21 4.51 9.73
N ASP A 146 -13.30 4.74 10.68
CA ASP A 146 -13.47 4.34 12.10
C ASP A 146 -14.06 5.43 13.02
N LEU A 147 -14.63 6.53 12.49
CA LEU A 147 -15.19 7.63 13.29
C LEU A 147 -16.62 8.02 12.89
N GLU A 148 -17.55 7.06 12.81
CA GLU A 148 -18.99 7.32 12.95
C GLU A 148 -19.70 6.24 13.78
#